data_AF-A0A011QTU6-F1
#
_entry.id   AF-A0A011QTU6-F1
#
_cell.length_a   1.000
_cell.length_b   1.000
_cell.length_c   1.000
_cell.angle_alpha   90.00
_cell.angle_beta   90.00
_cell.angle_gamma   90.00
#
_symmetry.space_group_name_H-M   'P 1'
#
loop_
_entity.id
_entity.type
_entity.pdbx_description
1 polymer ?
#
loop_
_entity_poly.entity_id
_entity_poly.type
_entity_poly.pdbx_seq_one_letter_code
_entity_poly.pdbx_strand_id
1 'polypeptide(L)'
;MYAAAYRAVGCRAERLRQIILIRETGEALERLTTKPLLSSLLKMMRRPAQVAGLGDLHQFLEHGFNAFRGMGSASDFLDSIDGKERQVLKRLFDGVSDPFRI
;
A
#
# COMPACT_ATOMS: atom_id res chain seq x y z
N MET A 1 12.99 1.40 -19.62
CA MET A 1 11.81 0.76 -20.23
C MET A 1 10.51 1.15 -19.50
N TYR A 2 10.41 0.96 -18.18
CA TYR A 2 9.19 1.32 -17.42
C TYR A 2 8.81 2.80 -17.47
N ALA A 3 9.75 3.73 -17.21
CA ALA A 3 9.46 5.18 -17.26
C ALA A 3 8.98 5.68 -18.64
N ALA A 4 9.49 5.08 -19.73
CA ALA A 4 9.08 5.41 -21.09
C ALA A 4 7.66 4.90 -21.38
N ALA A 5 7.35 3.64 -21.00
CA ALA A 5 6.00 3.09 -21.12
C ALA A 5 4.99 3.89 -20.29
N TYR A 6 5.38 4.26 -19.07
CA TYR A 6 4.56 5.07 -18.17
C TYR A 6 4.19 6.43 -18.79
N ARG A 7 5.17 7.12 -19.38
CA ARG A 7 4.92 8.38 -20.10
C ARG A 7 4.05 8.17 -21.34
N ALA A 8 4.28 7.10 -22.09
CA ALA A 8 3.52 6.80 -23.30
C ALA A 8 2.04 6.53 -23.02
N VAL A 9 1.71 5.92 -21.87
CA VAL A 9 0.33 5.73 -21.41
C VAL A 9 -0.32 7.07 -21.05
N GLY A 10 0.43 8.04 -20.49
CA GLY A 10 -0.03 9.43 -20.35
C GLY A 10 -1.18 9.67 -19.34
N CYS A 11 -1.64 8.63 -18.64
CA CYS A 11 -2.76 8.65 -17.69
C CYS A 11 -2.42 9.32 -16.34
N ARG A 12 -2.11 10.62 -16.36
CA ARG A 12 -1.73 11.37 -15.16
C ARG A 12 -2.86 11.43 -14.12
N ALA A 13 -4.11 11.60 -14.56
CA ALA A 13 -5.26 11.72 -13.68
C ALA A 13 -5.52 10.41 -12.92
N GLU A 14 -5.39 9.29 -13.60
CA GLU A 14 -5.53 7.94 -13.05
C GLU A 14 -4.43 7.66 -12.03
N ARG A 15 -3.18 8.10 -12.29
CA ARG A 15 -2.13 7.99 -11.25
C ARG A 15 -2.44 8.84 -10.03
N LEU A 16 -2.83 10.09 -10.21
CA LEU A 16 -3.19 10.94 -9.06
C LEU A 16 -4.31 10.30 -8.23
N ARG A 17 -5.31 9.71 -8.91
CA ARG A 17 -6.36 8.93 -8.26
C ARG A 17 -5.82 7.72 -7.53
N GLN A 18 -4.87 6.98 -8.12
CA GLN A 18 -4.24 5.84 -7.47
C GLN A 18 -3.47 6.25 -6.20
N ILE A 19 -2.75 7.37 -6.22
CA ILE A 19 -2.04 7.90 -5.03
C ILE A 19 -3.03 8.22 -3.91
N ILE A 20 -4.16 8.85 -4.25
CA ILE A 20 -5.25 9.11 -3.29
C ILE A 20 -5.78 7.79 -2.71
N LEU A 21 -6.07 6.81 -3.56
CA LEU A 21 -6.57 5.49 -3.13
C LEU A 21 -5.58 4.75 -2.23
N ILE A 22 -4.28 4.86 -2.49
CA ILE A 22 -3.23 4.28 -1.63
C ILE A 22 -3.32 4.88 -0.22
N ARG A 23 -3.45 6.21 -0.13
CA ARG A 23 -3.60 6.90 1.16
C ARG A 23 -4.87 6.46 1.87
N GLU A 24 -6.02 6.56 1.21
CA GLU A 24 -7.32 6.19 1.78
C GLU A 24 -7.34 4.74 2.29
N THR A 25 -6.74 3.83 1.52
CA THR A 25 -6.60 2.42 1.90
C THR A 25 -5.71 2.26 3.13
N GLY A 26 -4.58 2.97 3.19
CA GLY A 26 -3.67 2.97 4.34
C GLY A 26 -4.34 3.47 5.62
N GLU A 27 -5.03 4.60 5.55
CA GLU A 27 -5.78 5.17 6.69
C GLU A 27 -6.92 4.24 7.13
N ALA A 28 -7.59 3.57 6.18
CA ALA A 28 -8.59 2.56 6.52
C ALA A 28 -7.97 1.36 7.24
N LEU A 29 -6.81 0.88 6.79
CA LEU A 29 -6.08 -0.22 7.44
C LEU A 29 -5.62 0.15 8.85
N GLU A 30 -5.09 1.35 9.05
CA GLU A 30 -4.73 1.87 10.38
C GLU A 30 -5.94 1.85 11.33
N ARG A 31 -7.11 2.35 10.90
CA ARG A 31 -8.32 2.30 11.73
C ARG A 31 -8.78 0.87 12.06
N LEU A 32 -8.42 -0.12 11.23
CA LEU A 32 -8.73 -1.52 11.50
C LEU A 32 -7.73 -2.14 12.49
N THR A 33 -6.46 -1.73 12.49
CA THR A 33 -5.44 -2.32 13.37
C THR A 33 -5.67 -2.01 14.85
N THR A 34 -6.35 -0.90 15.14
CA THR A 34 -6.75 -0.48 16.50
C THR A 34 -7.85 -1.34 17.12
N LYS A 35 -8.55 -2.17 16.33
CA LYS A 35 -9.63 -3.04 16.81
C LYS A 35 -9.07 -4.37 17.32
N PRO A 36 -9.06 -4.64 18.65
CA PRO A 36 -8.48 -5.86 19.20
C PRO A 36 -9.20 -7.13 18.70
N LEU A 37 -10.51 -7.06 18.46
CA LEU A 37 -11.31 -8.17 17.94
C LEU A 37 -10.80 -8.69 16.59
N LEU A 38 -10.37 -7.80 15.69
CA LEU A 38 -9.86 -8.20 14.37
C LEU A 38 -8.56 -9.01 14.47
N SER A 39 -7.72 -8.70 15.47
CA SER A 39 -6.52 -9.51 15.73
C SER A 39 -6.85 -10.94 16.08
N SER A 40 -7.84 -11.11 16.95
CA SER A 40 -8.24 -12.42 17.45
C SER A 40 -8.89 -13.24 16.34
N LEU A 41 -9.72 -12.60 15.51
CA LEU A 41 -10.32 -13.23 14.34
C LEU A 41 -9.27 -13.69 13.32
N LEU A 42 -8.27 -12.85 13.00
CA LEU A 42 -7.17 -13.24 12.13
C LEU A 42 -6.43 -14.47 12.68
N LYS A 43 -6.03 -14.45 13.96
CA LYS A 43 -5.33 -15.60 14.57
C LYS A 43 -6.15 -16.89 14.53
N MET A 44 -7.46 -16.79 14.77
CA MET A 44 -8.38 -17.94 14.76
C MET A 44 -8.53 -18.54 13.35
N MET A 45 -8.52 -17.71 12.32
CA MET A 45 -8.71 -18.14 10.93
C MET A 45 -7.48 -18.82 10.30
N ARG A 46 -6.33 -18.84 10.99
CA ARG A 46 -5.10 -19.45 10.48
C ARG A 46 -5.25 -20.92 10.12
N ARG A 47 -5.73 -21.74 11.05
CA ARG A 47 -5.88 -23.19 10.81
C ARG A 47 -6.95 -23.49 9.76
N PRO A 48 -8.17 -22.91 9.82
CA PRO A 48 -9.16 -23.07 8.75
C PRO A 48 -8.64 -22.68 7.36
N ALA A 49 -7.86 -21.59 7.24
CA ALA A 49 -7.29 -21.19 5.96
C ALA A 49 -6.28 -22.20 5.42
N GLN A 50 -5.45 -22.79 6.29
CA GLN A 50 -4.49 -23.82 5.89
C GLN A 50 -5.19 -25.07 5.34
N VAL A 51 -6.23 -25.57 6.03
CA VAL A 51 -6.98 -26.75 5.53
C VAL A 51 -7.82 -26.44 4.29
N ALA A 52 -8.21 -25.18 4.08
CA ALA A 52 -8.91 -24.75 2.88
C ALA A 52 -7.99 -24.42 1.69
N GLY A 53 -6.67 -24.55 1.82
CA GLY A 53 -5.71 -24.19 0.76
C GLY A 53 -5.52 -22.68 0.56
N LEU A 54 -5.97 -21.87 1.52
CA LEU A 54 -5.87 -20.40 1.54
C LEU A 54 -4.81 -19.90 2.53
N GLY A 55 -3.87 -20.77 2.92
CA GLY A 55 -2.84 -20.48 3.92
C GLY A 55 -2.00 -19.24 3.57
N ASP A 56 -1.55 -19.16 2.32
CA ASP A 56 -0.68 -18.05 1.87
C ASP A 56 -1.42 -16.71 1.83
N LEU A 57 -2.67 -16.70 1.37
CA LEU A 57 -3.52 -15.52 1.40
C LEU A 57 -3.75 -15.04 2.85
N HIS A 58 -4.02 -15.99 3.75
CA HIS A 58 -4.20 -15.67 5.16
C HIS A 58 -2.91 -15.11 5.78
N GLN A 59 -1.76 -15.71 5.47
CA GLN A 59 -0.46 -15.25 5.95
C GLN A 59 -0.15 -13.83 5.44
N PHE A 60 -0.45 -13.54 4.17
CA PHE A 60 -0.33 -12.20 3.61
C PHE A 60 -1.17 -11.17 4.41
N LEU A 61 -2.43 -11.50 4.72
CA LEU A 61 -3.31 -10.64 5.52
C LEU A 61 -2.80 -10.46 6.96
N GLU A 62 -2.36 -11.54 7.61
CA GLU A 62 -1.84 -11.48 8.98
C GLU A 62 -0.56 -10.63 9.05
N HIS A 63 0.37 -10.80 8.10
CA HIS A 63 1.59 -10.02 8.02
C HIS A 63 1.30 -8.54 7.75
N GLY A 64 0.43 -8.23 6.78
CA GLY A 64 0.03 -6.86 6.49
C GLY A 64 -0.59 -6.19 7.71
N PHE A 65 -1.55 -6.85 8.37
CA PHE A 65 -2.21 -6.33 9.57
C PHE A 65 -1.22 -6.08 10.72
N ASN A 66 -0.29 -7.01 10.97
CA ASN A 66 0.72 -6.85 12.01
C ASN A 66 1.72 -5.73 11.69
N ALA A 67 2.11 -5.55 10.42
CA ALA A 67 2.97 -4.45 10.00
C ALA A 67 2.30 -3.09 10.25
N PHE A 68 1.04 -2.92 9.83
CA PHE A 68 0.27 -1.70 10.08
C PHE A 68 0.06 -1.43 11.57
N ARG A 69 -0.12 -2.47 12.39
CA ARG A 69 -0.21 -2.30 13.84
C ARG A 69 1.11 -1.85 14.46
N GLY A 70 2.22 -2.46 14.05
CA GLY A 70 3.55 -2.18 14.60
C GLY A 70 4.09 -0.79 14.24
N MET A 71 3.56 -0.17 13.17
CA MET A 71 3.96 1.17 12.74
C MET A 71 3.45 2.30 13.64
N GLY A 72 2.48 2.07 14.53
CA GLY A 72 1.91 3.14 15.36
C GLY A 72 1.06 4.10 14.50
N SER A 73 1.40 5.39 14.47
CA SER A 73 0.74 6.35 13.59
C SER A 73 1.16 6.07 12.14
N ALA A 74 0.24 5.54 11.34
CA ALA A 74 0.50 5.30 9.92
C ALA A 74 0.60 6.63 9.13
N SER A 75 0.17 7.76 9.72
CA SER A 75 0.23 9.09 9.10
C SER A 75 1.59 9.40 8.49
N ASP A 76 2.66 9.25 9.26
CA ASP A 76 4.00 9.69 8.84
C ASP A 76 4.53 8.81 7.71
N PHE A 77 4.20 7.52 7.76
CA PHE A 77 4.50 6.57 6.71
C PHE A 77 3.72 6.89 5.43
N LEU A 78 2.41 7.14 5.55
CA LEU A 78 1.53 7.48 4.42
C LEU A 78 1.87 8.83 3.79
N ASP A 79 2.25 9.82 4.60
CA ASP A 79 2.76 11.12 4.16
C ASP A 79 4.08 10.96 3.41
N SER A 80 4.99 10.11 3.92
CA SER A 80 6.24 9.78 3.21
C SER A 80 5.98 9.11 1.86
N ILE A 81 5.02 8.18 1.79
CA ILE A 81 4.63 7.52 0.54
C ILE A 81 4.02 8.54 -0.43
N ASP A 82 3.03 9.32 -0.02
CA ASP A 82 2.37 10.31 -0.88
C ASP A 82 3.39 11.32 -1.45
N GLY A 83 4.29 11.82 -0.62
CA GLY A 83 5.36 12.72 -1.04
C GLY A 83 6.28 12.11 -2.10
N LYS A 84 6.78 10.88 -1.85
CA LYS A 84 7.64 10.15 -2.80
C LYS A 84 6.91 9.84 -4.10
N GLU A 85 5.67 9.41 -4.03
CA GLU A 85 4.83 9.09 -5.18
C GLU A 85 4.57 10.32 -6.06
N ARG A 86 4.27 11.47 -5.44
CA ARG A 86 4.12 12.75 -6.16
C ARG A 86 5.43 13.22 -6.79
N GLN A 87 6.55 13.04 -6.09
CA GLN A 87 7.87 13.39 -6.60
C GLN A 87 8.23 12.55 -7.84
N VAL A 88 8.04 11.23 -7.75
CA VAL A 88 8.25 10.30 -8.87
C VAL A 88 7.32 10.63 -10.02
N LEU A 89 6.03 10.89 -9.75
CA LEU A 89 5.05 11.28 -10.75
C LEU A 89 5.48 12.55 -11.50
N LYS A 90 5.91 13.57 -10.76
CA LYS A 90 6.41 14.82 -11.34
C LYS A 90 7.62 14.54 -12.24
N ARG A 91 8.62 13.81 -11.74
CA ARG A 91 9.84 13.47 -12.50
C ARG A 91 9.55 12.64 -13.75
N LEU A 92 8.57 11.73 -13.68
CA LEU A 92 8.13 10.93 -14.83
C LEU A 92 7.62 11.82 -15.95
N PHE A 93 6.74 12.79 -15.65
CA PHE A 93 6.15 13.69 -16.63
C PHE A 93 7.08 14.84 -17.06
N ASP A 94 8.04 15.23 -16.23
CA ASP A 94 9.11 16.17 -16.58
C ASP A 94 10.17 15.54 -17.52
N GLY A 95 10.06 14.25 -17.83
CA GLY A 95 10.96 13.57 -18.75
C GLY A 95 12.33 13.24 -18.15
N VAL A 96 12.46 13.22 -16.82
CA VAL A 96 13.72 12.86 -16.13
C VAL A 96 14.15 11.46 -16.56
N SER A 97 15.46 11.31 -16.82
CA SER A 97 16.07 10.06 -17.28
C SER A 97 15.93 8.92 -16.27
N ASP A 98 16.16 9.23 -14.99
CA ASP A 98 15.94 8.33 -13.85
C ASP A 98 14.95 8.95 -12.85
N PRO A 99 13.63 8.77 -13.05
CA PRO A 99 12.62 9.41 -12.24
C PRO A 99 12.39 8.75 -10.87
N PHE A 100 12.91 7.53 -10.65
CA PHE A 100 12.70 6.76 -9.42
C PHE A 100 13.82 6.93 -8.38
N ARG A 101 14.94 7.56 -8.77
CA ARG A 101 16.05 7.85 -7.86
C ARG A 101 15.77 9.07 -7.00
N ILE A 102 15.11 8.83 -5.86
CA ILE A 102 14.71 9.82 -4.84
C ILE A 102 15.43 9.59 -3.52
#